data_AF-A0A2U3QJI5-F1
#
_entry.id   AF-A0A2U3QJI5-F1
#
_cell.length_a   1.000
_cell.length_b   1.000
_cell.length_c   1.000
_cell.angle_alpha   90.00
_cell.angle_beta   90.00
_cell.angle_gamma   90.00
#
_symmetry.space_group_name_H-M   'P 1'
#
loop_
_entity.id
_entity.type
_entity.pdbx_description
1 polymer ?
#
loop_
_entity_poly.entity_id
_entity_poly.type
_entity_poly.pdbx_seq_one_letter_code
_entity_poly.pdbx_strand_id
1 'polypeptide(L)'
;MTEKSMTEHDFQRNLAAAETLGCIAQNSGQYNFWVGYMRGLRRFHYGEKFGTEEDHSHLIAAYDSTYQAEKMLGIGYRAGLAGQNIHQANFSALQT
;
A
#
# COMPACT_ATOMS: atom_id res chain seq x y z
N MET A 1 0.76 7.74 -24.93
CA MET A 1 0.99 7.96 -23.49
C MET A 1 1.63 6.69 -22.98
N THR A 2 2.91 6.74 -22.61
CA THR A 2 3.64 5.55 -22.13
C THR A 2 3.16 5.30 -20.70
N GLU A 3 2.26 4.33 -20.51
CA GLU A 3 1.88 3.84 -19.19
C GLU A 3 3.18 3.45 -18.47
N LYS A 4 3.48 4.16 -17.38
CA LYS A 4 4.58 3.81 -16.49
C LYS A 4 4.12 2.63 -15.63
N SER A 5 3.86 1.49 -16.27
CA SER A 5 3.48 0.27 -15.58
C SER A 5 4.71 -0.32 -14.91
N MET A 6 4.59 -0.65 -13.62
CA MET A 6 5.65 -1.32 -12.86
C MET A 6 5.85 -2.72 -13.45
N THR A 7 7.11 -3.11 -13.68
CA THR A 7 7.40 -4.46 -14.21
C THR A 7 6.94 -5.53 -13.22
N GLU A 8 6.64 -6.73 -13.71
CA GLU A 8 6.32 -7.89 -12.84
C GLU A 8 7.40 -8.10 -11.78
N HIS A 9 8.67 -8.02 -12.19
CA HIS A 9 9.80 -8.17 -11.28
C HIS A 9 9.83 -7.09 -10.19
N ASP A 10 9.57 -5.83 -10.55
CA ASP A 10 9.50 -4.73 -9.58
C ASP A 10 8.31 -4.90 -8.62
N PHE A 11 7.16 -5.34 -9.14
CA PHE A 11 5.97 -5.65 -8.35
C PHE A 11 6.27 -6.73 -7.30
N GLN A 12 6.80 -7.88 -7.74
CA GLN A 12 7.13 -9.00 -6.85
C GLN A 12 8.16 -8.59 -5.80
N ARG A 13 9.22 -7.87 -6.20
CA ARG A 13 10.24 -7.37 -5.27
C ARG A 13 9.63 -6.44 -4.21
N ASN A 14 8.81 -5.47 -4.64
CA ASN A 14 8.17 -4.51 -3.74
C ASN A 14 7.18 -5.21 -2.79
N LEU A 15 6.45 -6.21 -3.27
CA LEU A 15 5.50 -6.98 -2.47
C LEU A 15 6.23 -7.80 -1.40
N ALA A 16 7.25 -8.58 -1.78
CA ALA A 16 8.03 -9.40 -0.85
C ALA A 16 8.74 -8.57 0.24
N ALA A 17 9.27 -7.40 -0.14
CA ALA A 17 9.88 -6.49 0.82
C ALA A 17 8.85 -5.89 1.79
N ALA A 18 7.65 -5.53 1.30
CA ALA A 18 6.57 -5.04 2.16
C ALA A 18 6.04 -6.12 3.12
N GLU A 19 5.97 -7.37 2.69
CA GLU A 19 5.64 -8.50 3.57
C GLU A 19 6.67 -8.63 4.70
N THR A 20 7.96 -8.55 4.37
CA THR A 20 9.05 -8.60 5.35
C THR A 20 8.97 -7.45 6.35
N LEU A 21 8.79 -6.21 5.87
CA LEU A 21 8.66 -5.03 6.72
C LEU A 21 7.39 -5.07 7.57
N GLY A 22 6.29 -5.57 7.02
CA GLY A 22 5.05 -5.80 7.75
C GLY A 22 5.24 -6.79 8.90
N CYS A 23 5.96 -7.89 8.68
CA CYS A 23 6.31 -8.85 9.73
C CYS A 23 7.14 -8.21 10.86
N ILE A 24 8.12 -7.38 10.51
CA ILE A 24 8.93 -6.64 11.51
C ILE A 24 8.08 -5.63 12.27
N ALA A 25 7.11 -5.01 11.60
CA ALA A 25 6.27 -3.95 12.15
C ALA A 25 5.03 -4.45 12.94
N GLN A 26 4.82 -5.76 13.10
CA GLN A 26 3.58 -6.36 13.65
C GLN A 26 3.07 -5.75 14.97
N ASN A 27 3.96 -5.29 15.84
CA ASN A 27 3.61 -4.68 17.13
C ASN A 27 3.69 -3.14 17.13
N SER A 28 3.72 -2.53 15.94
CA SER A 28 3.81 -1.09 15.75
C SER A 28 2.65 -0.56 14.90
N GLY A 29 2.37 0.75 15.01
CA GLY A 29 1.37 1.41 14.17
C GLY A 29 1.63 1.32 12.66
N GLN A 30 2.84 0.95 12.25
CA GLN A 30 3.24 0.81 10.84
C GLN A 30 2.78 -0.52 10.21
N TYR A 31 2.36 -1.51 11.00
CA TYR A 31 1.81 -2.76 10.44
C TYR A 31 0.68 -2.48 9.45
N ASN A 32 -0.27 -1.63 9.83
CA ASN A 32 -1.41 -1.28 8.98
C ASN A 32 -1.01 -0.52 7.72
N PHE A 33 0.05 0.28 7.78
CA PHE A 33 0.62 0.92 6.58
C PHE A 33 1.06 -0.14 5.57
N TRP A 34 1.83 -1.15 6.01
CA TRP A 34 2.33 -2.19 5.09
C TRP A 34 1.19 -3.05 4.53
N VAL A 35 0.18 -3.36 5.33
CA VAL A 35 -1.06 -4.01 4.86
C VAL A 35 -1.74 -3.19 3.76
N GLY A 36 -1.88 -1.88 3.99
CA GLY A 36 -2.45 -0.95 3.01
C GLY A 36 -1.63 -0.91 1.73
N TYR A 37 -0.32 -0.72 1.85
CA TYR A 37 0.62 -0.65 0.73
C TYR A 37 0.55 -1.89 -0.15
N MET A 38 0.54 -3.08 0.42
CA MET A 38 0.40 -4.32 -0.35
C MET A 38 -0.93 -4.39 -1.10
N ARG A 39 -2.05 -3.99 -0.48
CA ARG A 39 -3.37 -3.94 -1.16
C ARG A 39 -3.37 -2.91 -2.29
N GLY A 40 -2.78 -1.73 -2.08
CA GLY A 40 -2.67 -0.67 -3.08
C GLY A 40 -1.80 -1.09 -4.26
N LEU A 41 -0.66 -1.73 -3.98
CA LEU A 41 0.28 -2.21 -5.00
C LEU A 41 -0.35 -3.30 -5.88
N ARG A 42 -1.11 -4.22 -5.27
CA ARG A 42 -1.89 -5.23 -6.02
C ARG A 42 -2.97 -4.60 -6.88
N ARG A 43 -3.68 -3.57 -6.39
CA ARG A 43 -4.66 -2.82 -7.19
C ARG A 43 -4.00 -2.05 -8.34
N PHE A 44 -2.84 -1.43 -8.11
CA PHE A 44 -2.07 -0.76 -9.16
C PHE A 44 -1.65 -1.74 -10.27
N HIS A 45 -1.18 -2.93 -9.90
CA HIS A 45 -0.65 -3.90 -10.86
C HIS A 45 -1.74 -4.69 -11.60
N TYR A 46 -2.78 -5.17 -10.90
CA TYR A 46 -3.85 -5.97 -11.52
C TYR A 46 -5.07 -5.15 -11.97
N GLY A 47 -5.13 -3.87 -11.60
CA GLY A 47 -6.27 -2.99 -11.86
C GLY A 47 -7.54 -3.48 -11.16
N GLU A 48 -8.68 -3.26 -11.81
CA GLU A 48 -10.02 -3.63 -11.30
C GLU A 48 -10.21 -5.12 -11.06
N LYS A 49 -9.31 -5.98 -11.57
CA LYS A 49 -9.35 -7.42 -11.30
C LYS A 49 -9.02 -7.78 -9.85
N PHE A 50 -8.39 -6.87 -9.09
CA PHE A 50 -8.04 -7.10 -7.69
C PHE A 50 -8.95 -6.30 -6.74
N GLY A 51 -9.68 -7.03 -5.90
CA GLY A 51 -10.63 -6.46 -4.94
C GLY A 51 -11.89 -5.90 -5.60
N THR A 52 -12.88 -5.53 -4.80
CA THR A 52 -14.10 -4.88 -5.29
C THR A 52 -13.96 -3.35 -5.30
N GLU A 53 -14.88 -2.66 -5.97
CA GLU A 53 -14.89 -1.20 -5.98
C GLU A 53 -15.27 -0.61 -4.61
N GLU A 54 -16.10 -1.34 -3.85
CA GLU A 54 -16.44 -0.99 -2.47
C GLU A 54 -15.21 -1.09 -1.57
N ASP A 55 -14.40 -2.14 -1.71
CA ASP A 55 -13.13 -2.29 -1.01
C ASP A 55 -12.17 -1.15 -1.34
N HIS A 56 -12.05 -0.79 -2.63
CA HIS A 56 -11.24 0.33 -3.08
C HIS A 56 -11.69 1.64 -2.42
N SER A 57 -12.99 1.93 -2.49
CA SER A 57 -13.59 3.13 -1.93
C SER A 57 -13.38 3.23 -0.42
N HIS A 58 -13.57 2.12 0.30
CA HIS A 58 -13.33 2.05 1.74
C HIS A 58 -11.86 2.33 2.10
N LEU A 59 -10.91 1.75 1.37
CA LEU A 59 -9.48 1.97 1.60
C LEU A 59 -9.03 3.40 1.25
N ILE A 60 -9.62 4.02 0.23
CA ILE A 60 -9.36 5.43 -0.11
C ILE A 60 -9.85 6.36 0.99
N ALA A 61 -11.04 6.10 1.54
CA ALA A 61 -11.65 6.88 2.62
C ALA A 61 -10.92 6.70 3.95
N ALA A 62 -10.30 5.55 4.18
CA ALA A 62 -9.57 5.25 5.42
C ALA A 62 -8.46 6.29 5.73
N TYR A 63 -7.89 6.96 4.70
CA TYR A 63 -6.91 8.04 4.86
C TYR A 63 -7.40 9.20 5.76
N ASP A 64 -8.71 9.48 5.74
CA ASP A 64 -9.33 10.56 6.52
C ASP A 64 -9.87 10.07 7.87
N SER A 65 -9.63 8.80 8.23
CA SER A 65 -10.10 8.24 9.51
C SER A 65 -9.43 8.92 10.71
N THR A 66 -10.21 9.08 11.78
CA THR A 66 -9.71 9.52 13.09
C THR A 66 -8.99 8.39 13.85
N TYR A 67 -9.20 7.13 13.45
CA TYR A 67 -8.54 5.98 14.05
C TYR A 67 -7.18 5.77 13.38
N GLN A 68 -6.09 5.88 14.15
CA GLN A 68 -4.72 5.83 13.62
C GLN A 68 -4.47 4.57 12.79
N ALA A 69 -4.98 3.41 13.21
CA ALA A 69 -4.82 2.15 12.48
C ALA A 69 -5.41 2.21 11.06
N GLU A 70 -6.64 2.71 10.94
CA GLU A 70 -7.33 2.87 9.65
C GLU A 70 -6.67 3.96 8.80
N LYS A 71 -6.27 5.06 9.42
CA LYS A 71 -5.53 6.14 8.75
C LYS A 71 -4.24 5.61 8.12
N MET A 72 -3.46 4.84 8.87
CA MET A 72 -2.23 4.22 8.38
C MET A 72 -2.51 3.22 7.24
N LEU A 73 -3.60 2.45 7.34
CA LEU A 73 -4.06 1.58 6.25
C LEU A 73 -4.34 2.37 4.97
N GLY A 74 -5.06 3.49 5.07
CA GLY A 74 -5.36 4.36 3.93
C GLY A 74 -4.12 5.03 3.34
N ILE A 75 -3.19 5.50 4.18
CA ILE A 75 -1.92 6.10 3.74
C ILE A 75 -1.08 5.07 2.98
N GLY A 76 -0.93 3.87 3.54
CA GLY A 76 -0.25 2.76 2.86
C GLY A 76 -0.92 2.43 1.54
N TYR A 77 -2.25 2.30 1.53
CA TYR A 77 -3.02 2.00 0.32
C TYR A 77 -2.77 3.00 -0.80
N ARG A 78 -2.80 4.30 -0.51
CA ARG A 78 -2.52 5.36 -1.48
C ARG A 78 -1.09 5.29 -2.00
N ALA A 79 -0.10 5.00 -1.13
CA ALA A 79 1.28 4.83 -1.54
C ALA A 79 1.46 3.67 -2.54
N GLY A 80 0.86 2.52 -2.25
CA GLY A 80 0.89 1.35 -3.13
C GLY A 80 0.13 1.60 -4.45
N LEU A 81 -1.04 2.24 -4.37
CA LEU A 81 -1.87 2.57 -5.53
C LEU A 81 -1.18 3.59 -6.47
N ALA A 82 -0.35 4.48 -5.93
CA ALA A 82 0.47 5.40 -6.72
C ALA A 82 1.69 4.71 -7.38
N GLY A 83 1.88 3.40 -7.18
CA GLY A 83 3.01 2.66 -7.72
C GLY A 83 4.35 3.06 -7.10
N GLN A 84 4.35 3.57 -5.87
CA GLN A 84 5.59 3.86 -5.15
C GLN A 84 6.41 2.57 -4.99
N ASN A 85 7.73 2.66 -5.16
CA ASN A 85 8.61 1.54 -4.82
C ASN A 85 8.81 1.43 -3.31
N ILE A 86 9.43 0.34 -2.87
CA ILE A 86 9.61 0.06 -1.44
C ILE A 86 10.34 1.17 -0.67
N HIS A 87 11.33 1.84 -1.27
CA HIS A 87 12.09 2.91 -0.60
C HIS A 87 11.23 4.16 -0.39
N GLN A 88 10.41 4.51 -1.37
CA GLN A 88 9.46 5.64 -1.28
C GLN A 88 8.36 5.36 -0.25
N ALA A 89 7.83 4.13 -0.26
CA ALA A 89 6.83 3.69 0.70
C ALA A 89 7.38 3.68 2.13
N ASN A 90 8.60 3.17 2.33
CA ASN A 90 9.25 3.14 3.64
C ASN A 90 9.49 4.55 4.19
N PHE A 91 9.90 5.50 3.33
CA PHE A 91 10.00 6.90 3.75
C PHE A 91 8.65 7.46 4.19
N SER A 92 7.58 7.16 3.45
CA SER A 92 6.22 7.59 3.79
C SER A 92 5.74 7.00 5.13
N ALA A 93 6.05 5.74 5.40
CA ALA A 93 5.69 5.05 6.66
C ALA A 93 6.35 5.66 7.90
N LEU A 94 7.49 6.33 7.74
CA LEU A 94 8.26 6.94 8.84
C LEU A 94 7.84 8.39 9.14
N GLN A 95 7.08 9.03 8.25
CA GLN A 95 6.63 10.43 8.40
C GLN A 95 5.21 10.55 9.00
N THR A 96 4.58 9.42 9.32
CA THR A 96 3.19 9.28 9.75
C THR A 96 3.08 8.70 11.16
#